data_AF-A0A847YZ12-F1
#
_entry.id   AF-A0A847YZ12-F1
#
_cell.length_a   1.000
_cell.length_b   1.000
_cell.length_c   1.000
_cell.angle_alpha   90.00
_cell.angle_beta   90.00
_cell.angle_gamma   90.00
#
_symmetry.space_group_name_H-M   'P 1'
#
loop_
_entity.id
_entity.type
_entity.pdbx_description
1 polymer ?
#
loop_
_entity_poly.entity_id
_entity_poly.type
_entity_poly.pdbx_seq_one_letter_code
_entity_poly.pdbx_strand_id
1 'polypeptide(L)'
;MAQKDSGVSEDMKTLVTILLLIFVFPIGFIVMWAWPRWKTWVKLLVSLPTILIFLFALFIFLAVVAAPSTQIKRAECTKNCATYSEVQKPACITECMSE
;
A
#
# COMPACT_ATOMS: atom_id res chain seq x y z
N MET A 1 40.09 19.00 26.11
CA MET A 1 39.30 19.98 25.35
C MET A 1 38.47 19.20 24.36
N ALA A 2 37.14 19.21 24.51
CA ALA A 2 36.23 18.40 23.71
C ALA A 2 36.03 19.03 22.32
N GLN A 3 36.36 18.28 21.27
CA GLN A 3 36.09 18.69 19.89
C GLN A 3 34.60 18.48 19.61
N LYS A 4 33.85 19.58 19.57
CA LYS A 4 32.43 19.61 19.17
C LYS A 4 32.39 19.68 17.64
N ASP A 5 32.40 18.52 16.99
CA ASP A 5 32.10 18.46 15.56
C ASP A 5 30.65 18.90 15.33
N SER A 6 30.46 19.95 14.55
CA SER A 6 29.17 20.47 14.08
C SER A 6 28.62 19.60 12.94
N GLY A 7 28.66 18.28 13.14
CA GLY A 7 27.98 17.29 12.33
C GLY A 7 26.89 16.64 13.18
N VAL A 8 25.67 16.56 12.66
CA VAL A 8 24.54 15.86 13.30
C VAL A 8 25.01 14.50 13.83
N SER A 9 24.80 14.22 15.12
CA SER A 9 25.20 12.93 15.73
C SER A 9 24.61 11.75 14.96
N GLU A 10 25.34 10.63 14.81
CA GLU A 10 24.86 9.43 14.10
C GLU A 10 23.54 8.89 14.69
N ASP A 11 23.34 9.05 15.99
CA ASP A 11 22.09 8.68 16.67
C ASP A 11 20.93 9.55 16.20
N MET A 12 21.17 10.85 16.01
CA MET A 12 20.18 11.79 15.50
C MET A 12 19.90 11.52 14.01
N LYS A 13 20.92 11.21 13.21
CA LYS A 13 20.73 10.80 11.80
C LYS A 13 19.88 9.53 11.70
N THR A 14 20.12 8.55 12.56
CA THR A 14 19.37 7.30 12.64
C THR A 14 17.91 7.56 13.05
N LEU A 15 17.69 8.35 14.10
CA LEU A 15 16.34 8.68 14.58
C LEU A 15 15.53 9.43 13.53
N VAL A 16 16.13 10.44 12.88
CA VAL A 16 15.48 11.20 11.80
C VAL A 16 15.17 10.28 10.62
N THR A 17 16.09 9.39 10.24
CA THR A 17 15.85 8.42 9.17
C THR A 17 14.68 7.49 9.47
N ILE A 18 14.59 6.94 10.68
CA ILE A 18 13.47 6.07 11.10
C ILE A 18 12.15 6.85 11.08
N LEU A 19 12.15 8.09 11.56
CA LEU A 19 10.97 8.95 11.54
C LEU A 19 10.49 9.20 10.10
N LEU A 20 11.40 9.52 9.18
CA LEU A 20 11.05 9.69 7.77
C LEU A 20 10.61 8.37 7.12
N LEU A 21 11.15 7.21 7.52
CA LEU A 21 10.71 5.91 7.01
C LEU A 21 9.24 5.64 7.32
N ILE A 22 8.77 6.05 8.49
CA ILE A 22 7.41 5.81 8.96
C ILE A 22 6.44 6.84 8.39
N PHE A 23 6.80 8.13 8.41
CA PHE A 23 5.89 9.22 8.06
C PHE A 23 5.94 9.65 6.60
N VAL A 24 7.07 9.42 5.92
CA VAL A 24 7.35 10.02 4.61
C VAL A 24 7.93 9.00 3.64
N PHE A 25 7.13 8.00 3.27
CA PHE A 25 7.48 7.11 2.17
C PHE A 25 7.26 7.81 0.80
N PRO A 26 8.18 7.71 -0.18
CA PRO A 26 9.41 6.91 -0.21
C PRO A 26 10.67 7.65 0.27
N ILE A 27 10.55 8.92 0.67
CA ILE A 27 11.70 9.79 0.99
C ILE A 27 12.55 9.20 2.11
N GLY A 28 11.94 8.66 3.17
CA GLY A 28 12.67 7.99 4.24
C GLY A 28 13.53 6.83 3.75
N PHE A 29 13.01 6.04 2.81
CA PHE A 29 13.76 4.92 2.25
C PHE A 29 15.03 5.40 1.52
N ILE A 30 14.94 6.49 0.76
CA ILE A 30 16.10 7.08 0.07
C ILE A 30 17.09 7.64 1.09
N VAL A 31 16.60 8.35 2.11
CA VAL A 31 17.44 8.92 3.17
C VAL A 31 18.19 7.83 3.95
N MET A 32 17.57 6.66 4.17
CA MET A 32 18.24 5.51 4.79
C MET A 32 19.45 5.01 4.01
N TRP A 33 19.41 5.06 2.68
CA TRP A 33 20.53 4.65 1.85
C TRP A 33 21.64 5.70 1.81
N ALA A 34 21.27 6.98 1.75
CA ALA A 34 22.19 8.09 1.56
C ALA A 34 22.84 8.62 2.85
N TRP A 35 22.19 8.51 4.00
CA TRP A 35 22.56 9.30 5.18
C TRP A 35 23.19 8.51 6.32
N PRO A 36 22.50 7.55 6.97
CA PRO A 36 23.14 6.80 8.04
C PRO A 36 24.08 5.71 7.51
N ARG A 37 25.21 5.51 8.18
CA ARG A 37 26.20 4.46 7.87
C ARG A 37 25.76 3.09 8.40
N TRP A 38 24.49 2.73 8.21
CA TRP A 38 24.00 1.41 8.61
C TRP A 38 24.72 0.32 7.83
N LYS A 39 24.97 -0.80 8.52
CA LYS A 39 25.47 -2.02 7.89
C LYS A 39 24.51 -2.44 6.78
N THR A 40 25.05 -2.83 5.64
CA THR A 40 24.25 -3.23 4.46
C THR A 40 23.21 -4.30 4.80
N TRP A 41 23.54 -5.24 5.70
CA TRP A 41 22.60 -6.24 6.21
C TRP A 41 21.36 -5.65 6.88
N VAL A 42 21.51 -4.56 7.65
CA VAL A 42 20.38 -3.90 8.32
C VAL A 42 19.52 -3.15 7.30
N LYS A 43 20.15 -2.46 6.34
CA LYS A 43 19.43 -1.83 5.23
C LYS A 43 18.61 -2.87 4.45
N LEU A 44 19.18 -4.05 4.22
CA LEU A 44 18.54 -5.14 3.48
C LEU A 44 17.37 -5.75 4.26
N LEU A 45 17.55 -5.95 5.57
CA LEU A 45 16.52 -6.45 6.48
C LEU A 45 15.28 -5.55 6.52
N VAL A 46 15.47 -4.22 6.44
CA VAL A 46 14.37 -3.25 6.41
C VAL A 46 13.80 -3.10 5.00
N SER A 47 14.64 -3.14 3.97
CA SER A 47 14.17 -3.00 2.58
C SER A 47 13.31 -4.15 2.11
N LEU A 48 13.65 -5.38 2.49
CA LEU A 48 12.95 -6.57 2.01
C LEU A 48 11.45 -6.57 2.38
N PRO A 49 11.04 -6.40 3.65
CA PRO A 49 9.63 -6.31 3.99
C PRO A 49 8.98 -5.03 3.42
N THR A 50 9.72 -3.91 3.36
CA THR A 50 9.19 -2.65 2.81
C THR A 50 8.80 -2.80 1.34
N ILE A 51 9.69 -3.40 0.53
CA ILE A 51 9.45 -3.68 -0.89
C ILE A 51 8.31 -4.69 -1.05
N LEU A 52 8.28 -5.74 -0.22
CA LEU A 52 7.21 -6.74 -0.26
C LEU A 52 5.83 -6.12 -0.01
N ILE A 53 5.71 -5.29 1.04
CA ILE A 53 4.46 -4.57 1.37
C ILE A 53 4.08 -3.63 0.24
N PHE A 54 5.05 -2.89 -0.31
CA PHE A 54 4.81 -1.96 -1.42
C PHE A 54 4.31 -2.69 -2.68
N LEU A 55 4.96 -3.80 -3.07
CA LEU A 55 4.54 -4.61 -4.21
C LEU A 55 3.15 -5.22 -3.99
N PHE A 56 2.86 -5.69 -2.78
CA PHE A 56 1.55 -6.24 -2.44
C PHE A 56 0.46 -5.17 -2.49
N ALA A 57 0.70 -4.00 -1.93
CA ALA A 57 -0.22 -2.86 -2.00
C ALA A 57 -0.44 -2.40 -3.44
N LEU A 58 0.62 -2.33 -4.25
CA LEU A 58 0.54 -2.00 -5.66
C LEU A 58 -0.26 -3.04 -6.45
N PHE A 59 -0.06 -4.33 -6.18
CA PHE A 59 -0.84 -5.40 -6.79
C PHE A 59 -2.33 -5.30 -6.46
N ILE A 60 -2.68 -5.08 -5.19
CA ILE A 60 -4.07 -4.86 -4.77
C ILE A 60 -4.65 -3.63 -5.47
N PHE A 61 -3.92 -2.51 -5.47
CA PHE A 61 -4.37 -1.29 -6.11
C PHE A 61 -4.67 -1.49 -7.59
N LEU A 62 -3.75 -2.13 -8.32
CA LEU A 62 -3.94 -2.48 -9.73
C LEU A 62 -5.12 -3.43 -9.92
N ALA A 63 -5.28 -4.43 -9.06
CA ALA A 63 -6.42 -5.36 -9.13
C ALA A 63 -7.76 -4.66 -8.91
N VAL A 64 -7.83 -3.70 -7.97
CA VAL A 64 -9.05 -2.93 -7.70
C VAL A 64 -9.36 -1.96 -8.85
N VAL A 65 -8.35 -1.28 -9.39
CA VAL A 65 -8.54 -0.33 -10.50
C VAL A 65 -8.85 -1.05 -11.82
N ALA A 66 -8.26 -2.22 -12.05
CA ALA A 66 -8.53 -3.05 -13.22
C ALA A 66 -9.81 -3.88 -13.09
N ALA A 67 -10.36 -4.05 -11.89
CA ALA A 67 -11.65 -4.70 -11.72
C ALA A 67 -12.73 -3.83 -12.35
N PRO A 68 -13.46 -4.33 -13.37
CA PRO A 68 -14.49 -3.55 -14.01
C PRO A 68 -15.63 -3.32 -13.00
N SER A 69 -15.99 -2.06 -12.77
CA SER A 69 -17.09 -1.64 -11.89
C SER A 69 -18.41 -2.36 -12.20
N THR A 70 -18.57 -2.87 -13.43
CA THR A 70 -19.70 -3.69 -13.87
C THR A 70 -19.83 -5.01 -13.09
N GLN A 71 -18.73 -5.61 -12.63
CA GLN A 71 -18.80 -6.82 -11.80
C GLN A 71 -19.23 -6.51 -10.36
N ILE A 72 -18.88 -5.33 -9.84
CA ILE A 72 -19.37 -4.88 -8.52
C ILE A 72 -20.88 -4.60 -8.60
N LYS A 73 -21.34 -3.85 -9.61
CA LYS A 73 -22.78 -3.62 -9.84
C LYS A 73 -23.55 -4.91 -10.06
N ARG A 74 -23.02 -5.84 -10.86
CA ARG A 74 -23.67 -7.13 -11.11
C ARG A 74 -23.75 -7.99 -9.85
N ALA A 75 -22.72 -7.98 -8.99
CA ALA A 75 -22.74 -8.69 -7.72
C ALA A 75 -23.79 -8.10 -6.75
N GLU A 76 -23.93 -6.78 -6.72
CA GLU A 76 -24.95 -6.07 -5.94
C GLU A 76 -26.36 -6.37 -6.45
N CYS A 77 -26.61 -6.28 -7.76
CA CYS A 77 -27.88 -6.67 -8.37
C CYS A 77 -28.22 -8.15 -8.13
N THR A 78 -27.23 -9.04 -8.17
CA THR A 78 -27.45 -10.48 -7.88
C THR A 78 -27.88 -10.70 -6.43
N LYS A 79 -27.37 -9.90 -5.47
CA LYS A 79 -27.83 -9.94 -4.08
C LYS A 79 -29.24 -9.38 -3.92
N ASN A 80 -29.55 -8.25 -4.55
CA ASN A 80 -30.89 -7.65 -4.49
C ASN A 80 -31.96 -8.54 -5.14
N CYS A 81 -31.57 -9.30 -6.17
CA CYS A 81 -32.45 -10.26 -6.84
C CYS A 81 -32.46 -11.66 -6.20
N ALA A 82 -31.74 -11.87 -5.09
CA ALA A 82 -31.63 -13.20 -4.47
C ALA A 82 -32.96 -13.72 -3.88
N THR A 83 -33.89 -12.81 -3.56
CA THR A 83 -35.21 -13.12 -3.00
C THR A 83 -36.24 -13.54 -4.06
N TYR A 84 -35.92 -13.39 -5.35
CA TYR A 84 -36.82 -13.75 -6.45
C TYR A 84 -36.71 -15.24 -6.79
N SER A 85 -37.77 -15.78 -7.40
CA SER A 85 -37.80 -17.17 -7.88
C SER A 85 -36.76 -17.41 -8.98
N GLU A 86 -36.25 -18.64 -9.12
CA GLU A 86 -35.26 -19.04 -10.16
C GLU A 86 -35.64 -18.55 -11.57
N VAL A 87 -36.93 -18.52 -11.88
CA VAL A 87 -37.47 -18.10 -13.18
C VAL A 87 -37.37 -16.58 -13.40
N GLN A 88 -37.50 -15.75 -12.35
CA GLN A 88 -37.49 -14.28 -12.45
C GLN A 88 -36.13 -13.64 -12.16
N LYS A 89 -35.21 -14.37 -11.52
CA LYS A 89 -33.83 -13.92 -11.26
C LYS A 89 -33.12 -13.28 -12.47
N PRO A 90 -33.12 -13.88 -13.69
CA PRO A 90 -32.39 -13.28 -14.82
C PRO A 90 -33.00 -11.95 -15.29
N ALA A 91 -34.33 -11.80 -15.22
CA ALA A 91 -35.01 -10.56 -15.59
C ALA A 91 -34.68 -9.42 -14.61
N CYS A 92 -34.79 -9.69 -13.30
CA CYS A 92 -34.45 -8.74 -12.24
C CYS A 92 -33.01 -8.22 -12.33
N ILE A 93 -32.04 -9.12 -12.58
CA ILE A 93 -30.62 -8.72 -12.69
C ILE A 93 -30.40 -7.82 -13.92
N THR A 94 -31.10 -8.10 -15.02
CA THR A 94 -30.98 -7.31 -16.26
C THR A 94 -31.55 -5.91 -16.09
N GLU A 95 -32.70 -5.81 -15.42
CA GLU A 95 -33.37 -4.53 -15.14
C GLU A 95 -32.54 -3.66 -14.18
N CYS A 96 -32.01 -4.25 -13.11
CA CYS A 96 -31.10 -3.57 -12.17
C CYS A 96 -29.78 -3.09 -12.82
N MET A 97 -29.30 -3.77 -13.87
CA MET A 97 -28.13 -3.29 -14.62
C MET A 97 -28.45 -2.19 -15.65
N SER A 98 -29.74 -1.96 -15.94
CA SER A 98 -30.21 -0.93 -16.88
C SER A 98 -30.55 0.41 -16.23
N GLU A 99 -30.61 0.46 -14.90
CA GLU A 99 -30.78 1.67 -14.07
C GLU A 99 -29.48 2.48 -13.86
#